data_AF-A0A1Q3M3U8-F1
#
_entry.id   AF-A0A1Q3M3U8-F1
#
_cell.length_a   1.000
_cell.length_b   1.000
_cell.length_c   1.000
_cell.angle_alpha   90.00
_cell.angle_beta   90.00
_cell.angle_gamma   90.00
#
_symmetry.space_group_name_H-M   'P 1'
#
loop_
_entity.id
_entity.type
_entity.pdbx_description
1 polymer ?
#
loop_
_entity_poly.entity_id
_entity_poly.type
_entity_poly.pdbx_seq_one_letter_code
_entity_poly.pdbx_strand_id
1 'polypeptide(L)'
;MPTKKMTALAVSKHELGHWFAARYFGFNQENIRISIYSGLQGGIYHDAHAKSWPQPDLPNIEDVLEFLYQRIICLQCGVAAEFFNKEDSSFDIESIDYANSDTAKNDSTQIFTYTNIARGIRFAGDVSRDNEFKQHEEILNDCWSRTKQIIIDNFPIIDAMSKMMADELALCDYRNNFQIHELLEFLNIALAQKNECTQN
;
A
#
# COMPACT_ATOMS: atom_id res chain seq x y z
N MET A 1 4.55 2.58 24.12
CA MET A 1 5.24 1.80 23.07
C MET A 1 4.24 0.85 22.45
N PRO A 2 4.22 0.69 21.11
CA PRO A 2 3.34 -0.27 20.48
C PRO A 2 3.67 -1.70 20.90
N THR A 3 2.68 -2.60 20.91
CA THR A 3 2.88 -4.04 21.12
C THR A 3 3.12 -4.74 19.79
N LYS A 4 3.71 -5.94 19.79
CA LYS A 4 3.90 -6.72 18.56
C LYS A 4 2.59 -6.95 17.82
N LYS A 5 1.47 -7.13 18.54
CA LYS A 5 0.14 -7.28 17.94
C LYS A 5 -0.32 -6.00 17.23
N MET A 6 -0.14 -4.83 17.83
CA MET A 6 -0.50 -3.56 17.17
C MET A 6 0.39 -3.32 15.94
N THR A 7 1.69 -3.61 16.04
CA THR A 7 2.60 -3.55 14.88
C THR A 7 2.19 -4.55 13.79
N ALA A 8 1.82 -5.78 14.15
CA ALA A 8 1.37 -6.79 13.20
C ALA A 8 0.13 -6.34 12.43
N LEU A 9 -0.84 -5.71 13.10
CA LEU A 9 -2.02 -5.19 12.45
C LEU A 9 -1.69 -4.05 11.49
N ALA A 10 -0.89 -3.06 11.93
CA ALA A 10 -0.50 -1.92 11.11
C ALA A 10 0.29 -2.35 9.86
N VAL A 11 1.32 -3.18 10.04
CA VAL A 11 2.13 -3.73 8.95
C VAL A 11 1.28 -4.60 8.01
N SER A 12 0.37 -5.42 8.54
CA SER A 12 -0.52 -6.21 7.67
C SER A 12 -1.43 -5.34 6.82
N LYS A 13 -1.95 -4.23 7.36
CA LYS A 13 -2.73 -3.26 6.58
C LYS A 13 -1.89 -2.62 5.48
N HIS A 14 -0.67 -2.21 5.81
CA HIS A 14 0.28 -1.64 4.87
C HIS A 14 0.53 -2.58 3.68
N GLU A 15 0.92 -3.82 3.95
CA GLU A 15 1.22 -4.79 2.89
C GLU A 15 -0.01 -5.20 2.09
N LEU A 16 -1.18 -5.30 2.74
CA LEU A 16 -2.44 -5.54 2.04
C LEU A 16 -2.82 -4.36 1.13
N GLY A 17 -2.51 -3.11 1.52
CA GLY A 17 -2.71 -1.94 0.68
C GLY A 17 -1.99 -2.08 -0.67
N HIS A 18 -0.70 -2.45 -0.64
CA HIS A 18 0.05 -2.76 -1.86
C HIS A 18 -0.55 -3.94 -2.63
N TRP A 19 -0.89 -5.03 -1.95
CA TRP A 19 -1.42 -6.24 -2.58
C TRP A 19 -2.76 -6.00 -3.30
N PHE A 20 -3.68 -5.27 -2.68
CA PHE A 20 -4.97 -4.90 -3.28
C PHE A 20 -4.79 -3.98 -4.47
N ALA A 21 -3.91 -2.98 -4.39
CA ALA A 21 -3.63 -2.10 -5.51
C ALA A 21 -2.98 -2.86 -6.68
N ALA A 22 -2.02 -3.75 -6.40
CA ALA A 22 -1.43 -4.62 -7.41
C ALA A 22 -2.49 -5.50 -8.09
N ARG A 23 -3.48 -6.00 -7.33
CA ARG A 23 -4.62 -6.78 -7.86
C ARG A 23 -5.54 -5.95 -8.73
N TYR A 24 -5.82 -4.72 -8.31
CA TYR A 24 -6.62 -3.78 -9.06
C TYR A 24 -6.02 -3.49 -10.45
N PHE A 25 -4.70 -3.34 -10.55
CA PHE A 25 -4.00 -3.09 -11.81
C PHE A 25 -3.60 -4.36 -12.59
N GLY A 26 -3.98 -5.56 -12.12
CA GLY A 26 -3.63 -6.81 -12.79
C GLY A 26 -2.14 -7.15 -12.78
N PHE A 27 -1.37 -6.59 -11.83
CA PHE A 27 0.00 -7.06 -11.60
C PHE A 27 -0.05 -8.52 -11.09
N ASN A 28 1.00 -9.31 -11.26
CA ASN A 28 1.00 -10.68 -10.73
C ASN A 28 1.39 -10.66 -9.24
N GLN A 29 0.45 -10.87 -8.31
CA GLN A 29 0.76 -10.93 -6.87
C GLN A 29 1.32 -12.31 -6.50
N GLU A 30 2.38 -12.36 -5.70
CA GLU A 30 2.96 -13.63 -5.23
C GLU A 30 2.68 -13.90 -3.75
N ASN A 31 3.26 -13.10 -2.86
CA ASN A 31 3.20 -13.34 -1.43
C ASN A 31 3.36 -12.04 -0.64
N ILE A 32 3.00 -12.10 0.64
CA ILE A 32 3.30 -11.08 1.63
C ILE A 32 4.17 -11.71 2.71
N ARG A 33 5.39 -11.20 2.88
CA ARG A 33 6.29 -11.61 3.96
C ARG A 33 6.27 -10.57 5.05
N ILE A 34 6.10 -10.98 6.30
CA ILE A 34 6.18 -10.10 7.48
C ILE A 34 7.04 -10.77 8.54
N SER A 35 7.96 -10.01 9.13
CA SER A 35 8.77 -10.41 10.27
C SER A 35 8.82 -9.28 11.29
N ILE A 36 8.36 -9.52 12.52
CA ILE A 36 8.38 -8.53 13.61
C ILE A 36 9.26 -9.06 14.75
N TYR A 37 10.17 -8.24 15.23
CA TYR A 37 11.15 -8.62 16.24
C TYR A 37 11.37 -7.51 17.26
N SER A 38 11.80 -7.92 18.46
CA SER A 38 12.16 -7.00 19.53
C SER A 38 13.67 -6.75 19.46
N GLY A 39 14.08 -5.48 19.45
CA GLY A 39 15.49 -5.11 19.53
C GLY A 39 16.02 -5.14 20.95
N LEU A 40 17.34 -5.00 21.08
CA LEU A 40 18.08 -5.10 22.34
C LEU A 40 17.64 -4.07 23.40
N GLN A 41 17.08 -2.93 22.98
CA GLN A 41 16.60 -1.85 23.85
C GLN A 41 15.08 -1.90 24.10
N GLY A 42 14.41 -3.01 23.76
CA GLY A 42 12.97 -3.17 23.91
C GLY A 42 12.11 -2.52 22.81
N GLY A 43 12.73 -1.89 21.81
CA GLY A 43 12.04 -1.40 20.62
C GLY A 43 11.45 -2.53 19.77
N ILE A 44 10.36 -2.26 19.06
CA ILE A 44 9.76 -3.20 18.10
C ILE A 44 10.15 -2.76 16.69
N TYR A 45 10.64 -3.71 15.91
CA TYR A 45 11.09 -3.53 14.53
C TYR A 45 10.35 -4.52 13.64
N HIS A 46 10.26 -4.19 12.35
CA HIS A 46 9.67 -5.07 11.36
C HIS A 46 10.45 -5.03 10.05
N ASP A 47 10.35 -6.12 9.30
CA ASP A 47 10.78 -6.28 7.90
C ASP A 47 9.61 -6.93 7.17
N ALA A 48 9.04 -6.23 6.20
CA ALA A 48 7.87 -6.67 5.48
C ALA A 48 7.91 -6.24 4.00
N HIS A 49 7.26 -7.03 3.15
CA HIS A 49 7.01 -6.67 1.76
C HIS A 49 5.87 -7.50 1.15
N ALA A 50 5.09 -6.85 0.28
CA ALA A 50 4.16 -7.46 -0.64
C ALA A 50 4.82 -7.60 -2.02
N LYS A 51 5.13 -8.84 -2.41
CA LYS A 51 5.78 -9.12 -3.70
C LYS A 51 4.76 -9.14 -4.82
N SER A 52 4.97 -8.30 -5.84
CA SER A 52 4.19 -8.29 -7.07
C SER A 52 5.08 -8.05 -8.30
N TRP A 53 4.70 -8.64 -9.43
CA TRP A 53 5.38 -8.50 -10.71
C TRP A 53 4.46 -7.82 -11.72
N PRO A 54 4.65 -6.52 -11.98
CA PRO A 54 3.99 -5.89 -13.11
C PRO A 54 4.52 -6.49 -14.41
N GLN A 55 3.62 -6.80 -15.34
CA GLN A 55 3.94 -7.28 -16.70
C GLN A 55 3.25 -6.37 -17.73
N PRO A 56 3.59 -5.07 -17.77
CA PRO A 56 2.90 -4.14 -18.64
C PRO A 56 3.29 -4.39 -20.11
N ASP A 57 2.33 -4.26 -21.00
CA ASP A 57 2.59 -4.02 -22.42
C ASP A 57 2.66 -2.50 -22.62
N LEU A 58 3.78 -2.00 -23.15
CA LEU A 58 4.10 -0.56 -23.21
C LEU A 58 4.37 -0.10 -24.65
N PRO A 59 3.37 -0.18 -25.57
CA PRO A 59 3.59 0.08 -26.99
C PRO A 59 3.78 1.58 -27.31
N ASN A 60 3.33 2.49 -26.44
CA ASN A 60 3.50 3.93 -26.62
C ASN A 60 3.84 4.65 -25.30
N ILE A 61 4.06 5.97 -25.38
CA ILE A 61 4.52 6.77 -24.24
C ILE A 61 3.40 7.03 -23.22
N GLU A 62 2.15 7.06 -23.66
CA GLU A 62 0.97 7.19 -22.81
C GLU A 62 0.82 5.95 -21.91
N ASP A 63 1.09 4.76 -22.45
CA ASP A 63 1.08 3.51 -21.68
C ASP A 63 2.21 3.47 -20.65
N VAL A 64 3.38 4.03 -20.97
CA VAL A 64 4.48 4.20 -19.99
C VAL A 64 4.04 5.14 -18.86
N LEU A 65 3.37 6.25 -19.19
CA LEU A 65 2.90 7.21 -18.20
C LEU A 65 1.85 6.60 -17.27
N GLU A 66 0.85 5.91 -17.82
CA GLU A 66 -0.16 5.23 -17.02
C GLU A 66 0.46 4.12 -16.16
N PHE A 67 1.43 3.36 -16.68
CA PHE A 67 2.16 2.38 -15.87
C PHE A 67 2.86 3.02 -14.67
N LEU A 68 3.54 4.16 -14.87
CA LEU A 68 4.18 4.90 -13.77
C LEU A 68 3.14 5.36 -12.73
N TYR A 69 1.98 5.82 -13.16
CA TYR A 69 0.88 6.22 -12.26
C TYR A 69 0.40 5.03 -11.44
N GLN A 70 0.17 3.88 -12.07
CA GLN A 70 -0.24 2.65 -11.39
C GLN A 70 0.81 2.22 -10.35
N ARG A 71 2.10 2.35 -10.64
CA ARG A 71 3.18 2.08 -9.67
C ARG A 71 3.16 3.07 -8.50
N ILE A 72 2.98 4.36 -8.75
CA ILE A 72 2.87 5.38 -7.68
C ILE A 72 1.66 5.09 -6.79
N ILE A 73 0.50 4.83 -7.38
CA ILE A 73 -0.75 4.51 -6.66
C ILE A 73 -0.56 3.25 -5.81
N CYS A 74 0.04 2.20 -6.38
CA CYS A 74 0.31 0.96 -5.67
C CYS A 74 1.17 1.19 -4.43
N LEU A 75 2.18 2.05 -4.51
CA LEU A 75 3.04 2.41 -3.38
C LEU A 75 2.30 3.28 -2.36
N GLN A 76 1.52 4.27 -2.79
CA GLN A 76 0.72 5.10 -1.88
C GLN A 76 -0.34 4.30 -1.12
N CYS A 77 -0.88 3.22 -1.71
CA CYS A 77 -1.89 2.38 -1.07
C CYS A 77 -1.39 1.72 0.23
N GLY A 78 -0.08 1.50 0.41
CA GLY A 78 0.45 0.93 1.65
C GLY A 78 0.19 1.83 2.85
N VAL A 79 0.77 3.03 2.85
CA VAL A 79 0.55 4.04 3.89
C VAL A 79 -0.91 4.48 3.99
N ALA A 80 -1.62 4.58 2.86
CA ALA A 80 -3.03 4.94 2.87
C ALA A 80 -3.89 3.89 3.60
N ALA A 81 -3.60 2.59 3.43
CA ALA A 81 -4.30 1.52 4.16
C ALA A 81 -3.92 1.47 5.65
N GLU A 82 -2.65 1.75 5.99
CA GLU A 82 -2.19 1.76 7.38
C GLU A 82 -2.88 2.84 8.22
N PHE A 83 -3.05 4.04 7.64
CA PHE A 83 -3.52 5.25 8.32
C PHE A 83 -4.95 5.68 7.94
N PHE A 84 -5.74 4.79 7.35
CA PHE A 84 -7.16 5.05 7.11
C PHE A 84 -8.00 4.80 8.36
N ASN A 85 -8.79 5.81 8.75
CA ASN A 85 -9.77 5.70 9.82
C ASN A 85 -11.14 5.34 9.24
N LYS A 86 -11.62 4.14 9.56
CA LYS A 86 -12.93 3.65 9.09
C LYS A 86 -14.13 4.34 9.74
N GLU A 87 -13.98 4.95 10.91
CA GLU A 87 -15.11 5.53 11.65
C GLU A 87 -15.65 6.78 10.96
N ASP A 88 -14.75 7.59 10.39
CA ASP A 88 -15.07 8.82 9.67
C ASP A 88 -14.67 8.78 8.19
N SER A 89 -14.18 7.63 7.71
CA SER A 89 -13.68 7.44 6.34
C SER A 89 -12.60 8.46 5.92
N SER A 90 -11.74 8.84 6.88
CA SER A 90 -10.67 9.80 6.67
C SER A 90 -9.29 9.14 6.63
N PHE A 91 -8.31 9.90 6.14
CA PHE A 91 -6.90 9.52 6.13
C PHE A 91 -6.15 10.43 7.10
N ASP A 92 -5.37 9.86 8.01
CA ASP A 92 -4.48 10.63 8.89
C ASP A 92 -3.27 11.12 8.09
N ILE A 93 -3.41 12.30 7.47
CA ILE A 93 -2.40 12.89 6.59
C ILE A 93 -1.10 13.18 7.35
N GLU A 94 -1.17 13.62 8.61
CA GLU A 94 0.03 13.90 9.41
C GLU A 94 0.83 12.62 9.65
N SER A 95 0.17 11.52 9.97
CA SER A 95 0.82 10.22 10.13
C SER A 95 1.37 9.67 8.82
N ILE A 96 0.68 9.86 7.70
CA ILE A 96 1.17 9.48 6.36
C ILE A 96 2.44 10.26 6.00
N ASP A 97 2.44 11.57 6.20
CA ASP A 97 3.60 12.43 5.92
C ASP A 97 4.79 12.04 6.79
N TYR A 98 4.56 11.77 8.09
CA TYR A 98 5.57 11.25 8.99
C TYR A 98 6.12 9.90 8.49
N ALA A 99 5.26 8.93 8.17
CA ALA A 99 5.66 7.61 7.70
C ALA A 99 6.49 7.70 6.42
N ASN A 100 6.09 8.53 5.46
CA ASN A 100 6.83 8.75 4.21
C ASN A 100 8.25 9.30 4.43
N SER A 101 8.50 9.98 5.56
CA SER A 101 9.80 10.51 5.94
C SER A 101 10.68 9.54 6.74
N ASP A 102 10.08 8.50 7.33
CA ASP A 102 10.73 7.60 8.29
C ASP A 102 10.50 6.12 7.94
N THR A 103 9.33 5.56 8.27
CA THR A 103 9.05 4.12 8.22
C THR A 103 8.75 3.59 6.81
N ALA A 104 8.14 4.39 5.94
CA ALA A 104 7.79 4.06 4.55
C ALA A 104 8.74 4.73 3.53
N LYS A 105 9.97 5.05 3.96
CA LYS A 105 10.97 5.77 3.15
C LYS A 105 11.32 5.07 1.83
N ASN A 106 11.29 3.74 1.81
CA ASN A 106 11.57 2.98 0.59
C ASN A 106 10.50 3.23 -0.49
N ASP A 107 9.22 3.23 -0.10
CA ASP A 107 8.11 3.50 -1.03
C ASP A 107 8.14 4.96 -1.48
N SER A 108 8.37 5.88 -0.55
CA SER A 108 8.54 7.31 -0.85
C SER A 108 9.67 7.59 -1.85
N THR A 109 10.81 6.89 -1.72
CA THR A 109 11.95 6.99 -2.66
C THR A 109 11.58 6.49 -4.06
N GLN A 110 10.82 5.40 -4.15
CA GLN A 110 10.34 4.87 -5.42
C GLN A 110 9.27 5.79 -6.05
N ILE A 111 8.32 6.29 -5.25
CA ILE A 111 7.32 7.28 -5.67
C ILE A 111 8.03 8.50 -6.27
N PHE A 112 9.02 9.07 -5.59
CA PHE A 112 9.78 10.20 -6.10
C PHE A 112 10.46 9.90 -7.43
N THR A 113 11.05 8.70 -7.55
CA THR A 113 11.69 8.26 -8.80
C THR A 113 10.68 8.18 -9.95
N TYR A 114 9.55 7.50 -9.75
CA TYR A 114 8.51 7.37 -10.78
C TYR A 114 7.86 8.71 -11.11
N THR A 115 7.65 9.58 -10.13
CA THR A 115 7.10 10.93 -10.33
C THR A 115 8.01 11.77 -11.21
N ASN A 116 9.32 11.68 -11.05
CA ASN A 116 10.27 12.39 -11.91
C ASN A 116 10.25 11.90 -13.37
N ILE A 117 10.13 10.59 -13.59
CA ILE A 117 10.00 10.04 -14.94
C ILE A 117 8.67 10.47 -15.56
N ALA A 118 7.58 10.32 -14.82
CA ALA A 118 6.24 10.73 -15.25
C ALA A 118 6.17 12.22 -15.59
N ARG A 119 6.84 13.06 -14.79
CA ARG A 119 7.00 14.48 -15.03
C ARG A 119 7.71 14.77 -16.35
N GLY A 120 8.81 14.06 -16.63
CA GLY A 120 9.55 14.19 -17.88
C GLY A 120 8.72 13.86 -19.13
N ILE A 121 7.75 12.96 -18.99
CA ILE A 121 6.80 12.58 -20.05
C ILE A 121 5.68 13.60 -20.18
N ARG A 122 4.91 13.84 -19.10
CA ARG A 122 3.69 14.67 -19.11
C ARG A 122 3.96 16.13 -19.45
N PHE A 123 5.09 16.68 -18.98
CA PHE A 123 5.45 18.08 -19.14
C PHE A 123 6.63 18.27 -20.09
N ALA A 124 6.81 17.36 -21.05
CA ALA A 124 7.89 17.44 -22.03
C ALA A 124 7.93 18.83 -22.72
N GLY A 125 9.10 19.47 -22.72
CA GLY A 125 9.28 20.84 -23.24
C GLY A 125 9.05 21.97 -22.24
N ASP A 126 8.47 21.69 -21.06
CA ASP A 126 8.23 22.66 -19.97
C ASP A 126 8.83 22.19 -18.62
N VAL A 127 9.79 21.26 -18.67
CA VAL A 127 10.51 20.76 -17.49
C VAL A 127 11.55 21.80 -17.05
N SER A 128 11.27 22.49 -15.93
CA SER A 128 12.18 23.46 -15.32
C SER A 128 12.22 23.31 -13.79
N ARG A 129 13.20 23.93 -13.10
CA ARG A 129 13.21 23.97 -11.63
C ARG A 129 12.07 24.81 -11.06
N ASP A 130 11.68 25.88 -11.76
CA ASP A 130 10.66 26.81 -11.31
C ASP A 130 9.27 26.17 -11.24
N ASN A 131 9.02 25.18 -12.11
CA ASN A 131 7.75 24.45 -12.17
C ASN A 131 7.79 23.07 -11.49
N GLU A 132 8.95 22.65 -10.96
CA GLU A 132 9.16 21.28 -10.44
C GLU A 132 8.13 20.89 -9.37
N PHE A 133 7.99 21.73 -8.33
CA PHE A 133 7.07 21.47 -7.23
C PHE A 133 5.62 21.33 -7.71
N LYS A 134 5.14 22.25 -8.55
CA LYS A 134 3.76 22.23 -9.07
C LYS A 134 3.50 20.99 -9.93
N GLN A 135 4.47 20.62 -10.78
CA GLN A 135 4.35 19.46 -11.66
C GLN A 135 4.36 18.14 -10.88
N HIS A 136 5.18 18.03 -9.83
CA HIS A 136 5.13 16.89 -8.91
C HIS A 136 3.80 16.84 -8.16
N GLU A 137 3.35 17.96 -7.61
CA GLU A 137 2.07 18.06 -6.90
C GLU A 137 0.90 17.64 -7.78
N GLU A 138 0.86 18.08 -9.05
CA GLU A 138 -0.18 17.69 -10.00
C GLU A 138 -0.23 16.16 -10.22
N ILE A 139 0.93 15.52 -10.47
CA ILE A 139 1.00 14.06 -10.65
C ILE A 139 0.59 13.32 -9.38
N LEU A 140 1.10 13.76 -8.22
CA LEU A 140 0.83 13.11 -6.94
C LEU A 140 -0.63 13.26 -6.52
N ASN A 141 -1.28 14.39 -6.80
CA ASN A 141 -2.69 14.60 -6.51
C ASN A 141 -3.60 13.71 -7.38
N ASP A 142 -3.25 13.54 -8.65
CA ASP A 142 -3.95 12.62 -9.55
C ASP A 142 -3.86 11.17 -9.04
N CYS A 143 -2.66 10.75 -8.65
CA CYS A 143 -2.43 9.42 -8.07
C CYS A 143 -3.15 9.26 -6.73
N TRP A 144 -3.05 10.25 -5.84
CA TRP A 144 -3.64 10.19 -4.51
C TRP A 144 -5.16 10.07 -4.55
N SER A 145 -5.81 10.75 -5.50
CA SER A 145 -7.26 10.64 -5.68
C SER A 145 -7.69 9.21 -6.02
N ARG A 146 -6.93 8.49 -6.86
CA ARG A 146 -7.18 7.07 -7.18
C ARG A 146 -6.82 6.16 -6.00
N THR A 147 -5.73 6.44 -5.29
CA THR A 147 -5.34 5.73 -4.05
C THR A 147 -6.48 5.72 -3.04
N LYS A 148 -7.06 6.89 -2.75
CA LYS A 148 -8.18 7.02 -1.80
C LYS A 148 -9.36 6.14 -2.19
N GLN A 149 -9.72 6.13 -3.47
CA GLN A 149 -10.82 5.33 -3.98
C GLN A 149 -10.58 3.83 -3.75
N ILE A 150 -9.40 3.33 -4.14
CA ILE A 150 -9.01 1.91 -3.96
C ILE A 150 -9.08 1.54 -2.47
N ILE A 151 -8.53 2.37 -1.58
CA ILE A 151 -8.56 2.08 -0.15
C ILE A 151 -9.98 2.10 0.39
N ILE A 152 -10.77 3.13 0.14
CA ILE A 152 -12.16 3.23 0.64
C ILE A 152 -12.99 2.02 0.20
N ASP A 153 -12.92 1.61 -1.06
CA ASP A 153 -13.72 0.52 -1.61
C ASP A 153 -13.37 -0.85 -1.01
N ASN A 154 -12.09 -1.03 -0.63
CA ASN A 154 -11.55 -2.31 -0.18
C ASN A 154 -11.29 -2.36 1.32
N PHE A 155 -11.36 -1.23 2.04
CA PHE A 155 -10.92 -1.16 3.44
C PHE A 155 -11.62 -2.15 4.38
N PRO A 156 -12.95 -2.41 4.28
CA PRO A 156 -13.57 -3.41 5.14
C PRO A 156 -12.94 -4.79 5.01
N ILE A 157 -12.50 -5.15 3.79
CA ILE A 157 -11.85 -6.43 3.49
C ILE A 157 -10.40 -6.39 3.99
N ILE A 158 -9.68 -5.29 3.75
CA ILE A 158 -8.32 -5.07 4.26
C ILE A 158 -8.28 -5.15 5.80
N ASP A 159 -9.22 -4.51 6.50
CA ASP A 159 -9.32 -4.52 7.97
C ASP A 159 -9.61 -5.93 8.50
N ALA A 160 -10.42 -6.73 7.79
CA ALA A 160 -10.68 -8.12 8.16
C ALA A 160 -9.46 -9.02 7.92
N MET A 161 -8.86 -8.94 6.72
CA MET A 161 -7.68 -9.73 6.37
C MET A 161 -6.48 -9.40 7.24
N SER A 162 -6.25 -8.12 7.55
CA SER A 162 -5.13 -7.71 8.42
C SER A 162 -5.25 -8.26 9.85
N LYS A 163 -6.47 -8.45 10.37
CA LYS A 163 -6.69 -9.11 11.66
C LYS A 163 -6.35 -10.59 11.61
N MET A 164 -6.78 -11.29 10.56
CA MET A 164 -6.44 -12.71 10.36
C MET A 164 -4.92 -12.90 10.22
N MET A 165 -4.26 -12.06 9.44
CA MET A 165 -2.79 -12.07 9.31
C MET A 165 -2.09 -11.76 10.64
N ALA A 166 -2.58 -10.79 11.41
CA ALA A 166 -2.00 -10.44 12.70
C ALA A 166 -2.15 -11.56 13.75
N ASP A 167 -3.28 -12.26 13.75
CA ASP A 167 -3.51 -13.41 14.63
C ASP A 167 -2.62 -14.60 14.21
N GLU A 168 -2.49 -14.88 12.90
CA GLU A 168 -1.57 -15.91 12.39
C GLU A 168 -0.10 -15.60 12.72
N LEU A 169 0.31 -14.34 12.55
CA LEU A 169 1.64 -13.88 12.97
C LEU A 169 1.86 -14.14 14.47
N ALA A 170 0.86 -13.90 15.32
CA ALA A 170 1.00 -14.15 16.75
C ALA A 170 1.23 -15.64 17.09
N LEU A 171 0.75 -16.56 16.23
CA LEU A 171 0.97 -18.01 16.38
C LEU A 171 2.35 -18.46 15.87
N CYS A 172 2.94 -17.73 14.92
CA CYS A 172 4.22 -18.07 14.28
C CYS A 172 5.41 -17.20 14.75
N ASP A 173 5.43 -16.81 16.02
CA ASP A 173 6.46 -15.90 16.59
C ASP A 173 6.67 -14.61 15.76
N TYR A 174 5.56 -14.10 15.22
CA TYR A 174 5.48 -12.91 14.39
C TYR A 174 6.35 -12.94 13.13
N ARG A 175 6.53 -14.13 12.54
CA ARG A 175 7.20 -14.29 11.25
C ARG A 175 6.38 -15.23 10.37
N ASN A 176 5.93 -14.73 9.23
CA ASN A 176 5.26 -15.56 8.24
C ASN A 176 5.51 -15.07 6.81
N ASN A 177 5.32 -15.95 5.84
CA ASN A 177 5.31 -15.66 4.42
C ASN A 177 4.00 -16.15 3.82
N PHE A 178 2.98 -15.28 3.85
CA PHE A 178 1.64 -15.56 3.35
C PHE A 178 1.66 -15.73 1.84
N GLN A 179 1.52 -16.96 1.37
CA GLN A 179 1.44 -17.31 -0.04
C GLN A 179 0.11 -16.88 -0.64
N ILE A 180 0.07 -16.76 -1.97
CA ILE A 180 -1.13 -16.33 -2.69
C ILE A 180 -2.39 -17.14 -2.33
N HIS A 181 -2.28 -18.45 -2.12
CA HIS A 181 -3.45 -19.28 -1.80
C HIS A 181 -4.02 -18.96 -0.41
N GLU A 182 -3.18 -18.67 0.57
CA GLU A 182 -3.58 -18.24 1.92
C GLU A 182 -4.25 -16.85 1.86
N LEU A 183 -3.67 -15.93 1.09
CA LEU A 183 -4.24 -14.60 0.89
C LEU A 183 -5.61 -14.65 0.20
N LEU A 184 -5.80 -15.56 -0.76
CA LEU A 184 -7.09 -15.77 -1.42
C LEU A 184 -8.12 -16.42 -0.49
N GLU A 185 -7.69 -17.31 0.42
CA GLU A 185 -8.56 -17.86 1.46
C GLU A 185 -9.06 -16.77 2.41
N PHE A 186 -8.15 -15.95 2.92
CA PHE A 186 -8.50 -14.79 3.75
C PHE A 186 -9.44 -13.82 3.04
N LEU A 187 -9.21 -13.55 1.75
CA LEU A 187 -10.09 -12.72 0.93
C LEU A 187 -11.50 -13.31 0.86
N ASN A 188 -11.64 -14.61 0.60
CA ASN A 188 -12.94 -15.27 0.50
C ASN A 188 -13.72 -15.22 1.84
N ILE A 189 -13.02 -15.43 2.96
CA ILE A 189 -13.61 -15.32 4.30
C ILE A 189 -14.09 -13.88 4.55
N ALA A 190 -13.26 -12.88 4.27
CA ALA A 190 -13.61 -11.48 4.46
C ALA A 190 -14.78 -11.02 3.57
N LEU A 191 -14.85 -11.52 2.33
CA LEU A 191 -15.98 -11.27 1.43
C LEU A 191 -17.29 -11.88 1.93
N ALA A 192 -17.24 -13.10 2.48
CA ALA A 192 -18.42 -13.74 3.06
C ALA A 192 -18.97 -12.92 4.25
N GLN A 193 -18.09 -12.49 5.15
CA GLN A 193 -18.45 -11.66 6.31
C GLN A 193 -19.07 -10.31 5.89
N LYS A 194 -18.55 -9.68 4.83
CA LYS A 194 -19.10 -8.41 4.30
C LYS A 194 -20.54 -8.56 3.82
N ASN A 195 -20.89 -9.70 3.22
CA ASN A 195 -22.24 -9.95 2.69
C ASN A 195 -23.27 -10.26 3.79
N GLU A 196 -22.85 -10.85 4.92
CA GLU A 196 -23.74 -11.09 6.06
C GLU A 196 -24.12 -9.80 6.79
N CYS A 197 -23.21 -8.82 6.84
CA CYS A 197 -23.48 -7.52 7.46
C CYS A 197 -24.42 -6.61 6.64
N THR A 198 -24.56 -6.83 5.33
CA THR A 198 -25.42 -5.99 4.46
C THR A 198 -26.85 -6.52 4.32
N GLN A 199 -27.15 -7.70 4.87
CA GLN A 199 -28.47 -8.33 4.83
C GLN A 199 -29.31 -8.13 6.12
N ASN A 200 -28.75 -7.48 7.14
CA ASN A 200 -29.42 -7.14 8.39
C ASN A 200 -29.64 -5.62 8.50
#